data_AF-A0A973UWE5-F1
#
_entry.id   AF-A0A973UWE5-F1
#
_cell.length_a   1.000
_cell.length_b   1.000
_cell.length_c   1.000
_cell.angle_alpha   90.00
_cell.angle_beta   90.00
_cell.angle_gamma   90.00
#
_symmetry.space_group_name_H-M   'P 1'
#
loop_
_entity.id
_entity.type
_entity.pdbx_description
1 polymer ?
#
loop_
_entity_poly.entity_id
_entity_poly.type
_entity_poly.pdbx_seq_one_letter_code
_entity_poly.pdbx_strand_id
1 'polypeptide(L)' 'MSRTKKALIVAVLGIAGAVAVPAAAQAGIYTWKYEATFGTQADCQAAGPGAAAAEDADAWRCTTTADGVKLYLGYIW' A
#
# COMPACT_ATOMS: atom_id res chain seq x y z
N MET A 1 1.42 1.41 -31.75
CA MET A 1 1.25 0.52 -30.59
C MET A 1 1.17 1.37 -29.33
N SER A 2 -0.03 1.77 -28.92
CA SER A 2 -0.23 2.53 -27.67
C SER A 2 -1.39 1.91 -26.93
N ARG A 3 -1.11 0.94 -26.05
CA ARG A 3 -2.10 0.49 -25.06
C ARG A 3 -1.96 1.40 -23.86
N THR A 4 -2.75 2.47 -23.87
CA THR A 4 -3.03 3.31 -22.71
C THR A 4 -3.46 2.38 -21.57
N LYS A 5 -2.54 2.09 -20.65
CA LYS A 5 -2.87 1.42 -19.39
C LYS A 5 -3.70 2.42 -18.61
N LYS A 6 -5.02 2.32 -18.74
CA LYS A 6 -5.96 3.05 -17.88
C LYS A 6 -5.71 2.56 -16.46
N ALA A 7 -4.95 3.33 -15.70
CA ALA A 7 -4.87 3.18 -14.26
C ALA A 7 -6.30 3.30 -13.74
N LEU A 8 -6.83 2.17 -13.26
CA LEU A 8 -8.15 2.11 -12.66
C LEU A 8 -8.02 2.74 -11.26
N ILE A 9 -8.15 4.07 -11.19
CA ILE A 9 -8.24 4.78 -9.93
C ILE A 9 -9.60 4.45 -9.31
N VAL A 10 -9.64 3.46 -8.42
CA VAL A 10 -10.81 3.20 -7.59
C VAL A 10 -10.78 4.21 -6.45
N ALA A 11 -11.48 5.33 -6.66
CA ALA A 11 -11.79 6.28 -5.60
C ALA A 11 -12.79 5.63 -4.63
N VAL A 12 -12.32 5.24 -3.44
CA VAL A 12 -13.18 4.76 -2.36
C VAL A 12 -13.72 5.97 -1.59
N LEU A 13 -14.91 6.40 -1.99
CA LEU A 13 -15.74 7.33 -1.21
C LEU A 13 -16.51 6.53 -0.14
N GLY A 14 -16.12 6.72 1.12
CA GLY A 14 -17.11 6.88 2.20
C GLY A 14 -17.24 5.79 3.28
N ILE A 15 -17.14 6.29 4.52
CA ILE A 15 -17.92 5.94 5.73
C ILE A 15 -17.45 4.74 6.59
N ALA A 16 -16.89 5.10 7.76
CA ALA A 16 -16.88 4.40 9.04
C ALA A 16 -16.73 2.86 9.02
N GLY A 17 -15.47 2.43 8.98
CA GLY A 17 -15.06 1.04 9.05
C GLY A 17 -13.92 0.88 8.08
N ALA A 18 -12.68 0.96 8.59
CA ALA A 18 -11.48 0.79 7.79
C ALA A 18 -11.41 -0.66 7.29
N VAL A 19 -12.24 -1.01 6.31
CA VAL A 19 -12.08 -2.21 5.51
C VAL A 19 -10.92 -1.86 4.60
N ALA A 20 -9.70 -2.19 5.04
CA ALA A 20 -8.51 -2.12 4.22
C ALA A 20 -8.82 -2.89 2.94
N VAL A 21 -9.10 -2.17 1.85
CA VAL A 21 -9.26 -2.77 0.54
C VAL A 21 -7.91 -3.41 0.26
N PRO A 22 -7.80 -4.75 0.18
CA PRO A 22 -6.54 -5.36 -0.17
C PRO A 22 -6.16 -4.77 -1.52
N ALA A 23 -5.05 -4.03 -1.55
CA ALA A 23 -4.52 -3.47 -2.79
C ALA A 23 -4.50 -4.62 -3.80
N ALA A 24 -5.21 -4.46 -4.92
CA ALA A 24 -5.29 -5.47 -5.94
C ALA A 24 -3.86 -5.89 -6.26
N ALA A 25 -3.48 -7.12 -5.90
CA ALA A 25 -2.13 -7.63 -6.09
C ALA A 25 -1.93 -7.74 -7.60
N GLN A 26 -1.51 -6.65 -8.24
CA GLN A 26 -1.17 -6.69 -9.64
C GLN A 26 0.03 -7.62 -9.74
N ALA A 27 -0.08 -8.68 -10.54
CA ALA A 27 1.00 -9.63 -10.77
C ALA A 27 2.15 -8.93 -11.52
N GLY A 28 2.93 -8.15 -10.78
CA GLY A 28 4.11 -7.41 -11.21
C GLY A 28 5.21 -7.58 -10.16
N ILE A 29 6.47 -7.52 -10.59
CA ILE A 29 7.60 -7.53 -9.66
C ILE A 29 7.65 -6.15 -9.01
N TYR A 30 7.19 -6.06 -7.77
CA TYR A 30 7.34 -4.85 -6.97
C TYR A 30 8.70 -4.83 -6.31
N THR A 31 9.29 -3.64 -6.26
CA THR A 31 10.40 -3.38 -5.36
C THR A 31 9.91 -2.69 -4.12
N TRP A 32 10.12 -3.38 -3.00
CA TRP A 32 9.63 -2.98 -1.70
C TRP A 32 10.66 -2.11 -0.99
N LYS A 33 10.33 -0.83 -0.80
CA LYS A 33 11.08 0.11 0.04
C LYS A 33 10.46 0.14 1.43
N TYR A 34 11.29 0.08 2.46
CA TYR A 34 10.85 0.28 3.84
C TYR A 34 10.51 1.75 4.08
N GLU A 35 9.39 2.01 4.76
CA GLU A 35 8.99 3.36 5.17
C GLU A 35 9.09 3.56 6.69
N ALA A 36 8.35 2.78 7.46
CA ALA A 36 8.20 3.01 8.90
C ALA A 36 7.94 1.72 9.67
N THR A 37 8.16 1.76 10.99
CA THR A 37 7.82 0.67 11.92
C THR A 37 6.75 1.14 12.89
N PHE A 38 5.74 0.30 13.08
CA PHE A 38 4.59 0.53 13.95
C PHE A 38 4.55 -0.50 15.07
N GLY A 39 3.99 -0.12 16.21
CA GLY A 39 3.82 -1.02 17.35
C GLY A 39 2.77 -2.11 17.08
N THR A 40 1.76 -1.83 16.25
CA THR A 40 0.70 -2.80 15.94
C THR A 40 0.41 -2.91 14.44
N GLN A 41 -0.23 -4.03 14.09
CA GLN A 41 -0.67 -4.27 12.72
C GLN A 41 -1.75 -3.28 12.28
N ALA A 42 -2.61 -2.85 13.21
CA ALA A 42 -3.69 -1.90 12.93
C ALA A 42 -3.13 -0.52 12.56
N ASP A 43 -2.15 -0.01 13.31
CA ASP A 43 -1.51 1.28 13.03
C ASP A 43 -0.84 1.28 11.65
N CYS A 44 -0.14 0.20 11.30
CA CYS A 44 0.48 0.07 9.99
C CYS A 44 -0.55 0.06 8.85
N GLN A 45 -1.68 -0.64 9.01
CA GLN A 45 -2.73 -0.68 7.99
C GLN A 45 -3.45 0.67 7.84
N ALA A 46 -3.57 1.43 8.93
CA ALA A 46 -4.13 2.78 8.89
C ALA A 46 -3.20 3.79 8.19
N ALA A 47 -1.89 3.66 8.40
CA ALA A 47 -0.89 4.54 7.77
C ALA A 47 -0.57 4.18 6.30
N GLY A 48 -0.66 2.89 5.94
CA GLY A 48 -0.27 2.37 4.64
C GLY A 48 -0.86 3.11 3.42
N PRO A 49 -2.18 3.34 3.35
CA PRO A 49 -2.79 4.07 2.23
C PRO A 49 -2.29 5.52 2.11
N GLY A 50 -2.10 6.20 3.24
CA GLY A 50 -1.60 7.57 3.26
C GLY A 50 -0.15 7.67 2.80
N ALA A 51 0.70 6.74 3.26
CA ALA A 51 2.09 6.65 2.84
C ALA A 51 2.22 6.30 1.34
N ALA A 52 1.42 5.35 0.85
CA ALA A 52 1.41 5.00 -0.57
C ALA A 52 0.98 6.17 -1.46
N ALA A 53 -0.01 6.95 -1.04
CA ALA A 53 -0.46 8.12 -1.78
C ALA A 53 0.56 9.27 -1.73
N ALA A 54 1.25 9.47 -0.61
CA ALA A 54 2.24 10.53 -0.45
C ALA A 54 3.52 10.29 -1.27
N GLU A 55 3.90 9.02 -1.43
CA GLU A 55 5.13 8.63 -2.13
C GLU A 55 4.86 8.12 -3.56
N ASP A 56 3.62 8.27 -4.07
CA ASP A 56 3.20 7.76 -5.39
C ASP A 56 3.53 6.25 -5.59
N ALA A 57 3.37 5.44 -4.55
CA ALA A 57 3.64 4.02 -4.59
C ALA A 57 2.49 3.21 -5.20
N ASP A 58 2.80 2.20 -6.02
CA ASP A 58 1.82 1.31 -6.66
C ASP A 58 1.13 0.36 -5.67
N ALA A 59 1.84 0.00 -4.58
CA ALA A 59 1.33 -0.89 -3.56
C ALA A 59 1.89 -0.54 -2.18
N TRP A 60 1.25 -1.05 -1.13
CA TRP A 60 1.78 -1.03 0.23
C TRP A 60 1.50 -2.36 0.91
N ARG A 61 2.35 -2.73 1.86
CA ARG A 61 2.14 -3.90 2.71
C ARG A 61 2.72 -3.67 4.10
N CYS A 62 2.12 -4.34 5.06
CA CYS A 62 2.66 -4.43 6.40
C CYS A 62 3.26 -5.81 6.64
N THR A 63 4.38 -5.87 7.35
CA THR A 63 5.06 -7.11 7.68
C THR A 63 5.46 -7.09 9.14
N THR A 64 4.90 -8.02 9.92
CA THR A 64 5.27 -8.21 11.32
C THR A 64 6.65 -8.84 11.40
N THR A 65 7.53 -8.20 12.19
CA THR A 65 8.89 -8.64 12.47
C THR A 65 9.12 -8.65 13.99
N ALA A 66 10.28 -9.15 14.43
CA ALA A 66 10.65 -9.16 15.85
C ALA A 66 10.71 -7.74 16.46
N ASP A 67 10.96 -6.72 15.63
CA ASP A 67 11.07 -5.32 16.06
C ASP A 67 9.73 -4.55 16.02
N GLY A 68 8.64 -5.20 15.62
CA GLY A 68 7.34 -4.56 15.37
C GLY A 68 6.84 -4.75 13.93
N VAL A 69 5.86 -3.95 13.52
CA VAL A 69 5.21 -4.06 12.20
C VAL A 69 5.80 -3.05 11.23
N LYS A 70 6.52 -3.54 10.22
CA LYS A 70 7.18 -2.72 9.21
C LYS A 70 6.26 -2.46 8.03
N LEU A 71 6.10 -1.20 7.65
CA LEU A 71 5.43 -0.76 6.44
C LEU A 71 6.42 -0.74 5.28
N TYR A 72 6.03 -1.35 4.18
CA TYR A 72 6.75 -1.31 2.92
C TYR A 72 5.87 -0.75 1.81
N LEU A 73 6.46 0.08 0.96
CA LEU A 73 5.85 0.59 -0.25
C LEU A 73 6.46 -0.11 -1.46
N GLY A 74 5.61 -0.55 -2.38
CA GLY A 74 5.98 -1.26 -3.59
C GLY A 74 5.92 -0.33 -4.79
N TYR A 75 7.01 -0.29 -5.55
CA TYR A 75 7.11 0.49 -6.80
C TYR A 75 7.32 -0.45 -7.99
N ILE A 76 6.73 -0.08 -9.11
CA ILE A 76 6.93 -0.72 -10.42
C ILE A 76 7.73 0.25 -11.30
N TRP A 77 8.78 -0.24 -11.95
CA TRP A 77 9.59 0.50 -12.93
C TRP A 77 9.51 -0.10 -14.33
#